data_AF-A0A841Q9N6-F1
#
_entry.id   AF-A0A841Q9N6-F1
#
_cell.length_a   1.000
_cell.length_b   1.000
_cell.length_c   1.000
_cell.angle_alpha   90.00
_cell.angle_beta   90.00
_cell.angle_gamma   90.00
#
_symmetry.space_group_name_H-M   'P 1'
#
loop_
_entity.id
_entity.type
_entity.pdbx_description
1 polymer ?
#
loop_
_entity_poly.entity_id
_entity_poly.type
_entity_poly.pdbx_seq_one_letter_code
_entity_poly.pdbx_strand_id
1 'polypeptide(L)' 'MYTIKFLLTWIIGIIVSAVIMAISSNEKVAWELVIILSVAGCVGVLISSGIKKALKKEED' A
#
# COMPACT_ATOMS: atom_id res chain seq x y z
N MET A 1 -7.18 14.04 4.98
CA MET A 1 -7.87 12.96 5.73
C MET A 1 -8.01 11.64 4.97
N TYR A 2 -8.28 11.63 3.66
CA TYR A 2 -8.44 10.38 2.89
C TYR A 2 -7.16 9.53 2.77
N THR A 3 -5.99 10.16 2.61
CA THR A 3 -4.71 9.47 2.46
C THR A 3 -4.31 8.63 3.68
N ILE A 4 -4.57 9.11 4.89
CA ILE A 4 -4.26 8.38 6.14
C ILE A 4 -5.17 7.16 6.29
N LYS A 5 -6.47 7.31 5.97
CA LYS A 5 -7.41 6.17 5.97
C LYS A 5 -6.99 5.11 4.95
N PHE A 6 -6.58 5.53 3.75
CA PHE A 6 -6.08 4.61 2.72
C PHE A 6 -4.82 3.87 3.21
N LEU A 7 -3.85 4.57 3.79
CA LEU A 7 -2.63 3.96 4.33
C LEU A 7 -2.93 2.96 5.45
N LEU A 8 -3.84 3.27 6.37
CA LEU A 8 -4.26 2.34 7.42
C LEU A 8 -4.91 1.09 6.84
N THR A 9 -5.87 1.24 5.92
CA THR A 9 -6.50 0.10 5.24
C THR A 9 -5.48 -0.70 4.44
N TRP A 10 -4.51 -0.05 3.81
CA TRP A 10 -3.43 -0.69 3.05
C TRP A 10 -2.53 -1.54 3.94
N ILE A 11 -2.08 -0.99 5.07
CA ILE A 11 -1.24 -1.70 6.04
C ILE A 11 -1.98 -2.93 6.60
N ILE A 12 -3.25 -2.76 6.99
CA ILE A 12 -4.07 -3.87 7.47
C ILE A 12 -4.21 -4.95 6.39
N GLY A 13 -4.46 -4.55 5.14
CA GLY A 13 -4.54 -5.47 4.00
C GLY A 13 -3.25 -6.28 3.81
N ILE A 14 -2.09 -5.63 3.85
CA ILE A 14 -0.79 -6.31 3.73
C ILE A 14 -0.58 -7.30 4.87
N ILE A 15 -0.88 -6.90 6.11
CA ILE A 15 -0.71 -7.78 7.28
C ILE A 15 -1.59 -9.02 7.14
N VAL A 16 -2.87 -8.84 6.77
CA VAL A 16 -3.80 -9.96 6.57
C VAL A 16 -3.33 -10.86 5.44
N SER A 17 -2.92 -10.32 4.29
CA SER A 17 -2.39 -11.12 3.18
C SER A 17 -1.12 -11.88 3.55
N ALA A 18 -0.21 -11.26 4.31
CA ALA A 18 1.02 -11.90 4.76
C ALA A 18 0.74 -13.04 5.75
N VAL A 19 -0.24 -12.87 6.65
CA VAL A 19 -0.68 -13.93 7.56
C VAL A 19 -1.33 -15.08 6.80
N ILE A 20 -2.20 -14.80 5.83
CA ILE A 20 -2.83 -15.83 4.99
C ILE A 20 -1.76 -16.61 4.20
N MET A 21 -0.80 -15.93 3.58
CA MET A 21 0.30 -16.59 2.86
C MET A 21 1.17 -17.44 3.79
N ALA A 22 1.49 -16.94 4.98
CA ALA A 22 2.28 -17.67 5.97
C ALA A 22 1.55 -18.95 6.42
N ILE A 23 0.24 -18.86 6.69
CA ILE A 23 -0.58 -20.03 7.02
C ILE A 23 -0.64 -21.01 5.84
N SER A 24 -0.85 -20.51 4.62
CA SER A 24 -0.97 -21.33 3.42
C SER A 24 0.33 -22.03 3.03
N SER A 25 1.48 -21.43 3.33
CA SER A 25 2.79 -21.97 2.97
C SER A 25 3.44 -22.75 4.14
N ASN A 26 2.82 -22.75 5.33
CA ASN A 26 3.39 -23.28 6.57
C ASN A 26 4.78 -22.67 6.91
N GLU A 27 5.03 -21.45 6.44
CA GLU A 27 6.29 -20.73 6.57
C GLU A 27 6.13 -19.53 7.52
N LYS A 28 7.26 -19.02 8.03
CA LYS A 28 7.25 -17.80 8.83
C LYS A 28 6.83 -16.61 7.97
N VAL A 29 6.10 -15.68 8.57
CA VAL A 29 5.75 -14.42 7.92
C VAL A 29 7.02 -13.72 7.44
N ALA A 30 7.13 -13.52 6.13
CA ALA A 30 8.24 -12.81 5.51
C ALA A 30 8.09 -11.31 5.77
N TRP A 31 8.59 -10.84 6.92
CA TRP A 31 8.49 -9.44 7.35
C TRP A 31 9.16 -8.47 6.37
N GLU A 32 10.20 -8.90 5.65
CA GLU A 32 10.80 -8.10 4.57
C GLU A 32 9.78 -7.77 3.48
N LEU A 33 8.96 -8.74 3.09
CA LEU A 33 7.95 -8.58 2.05
C LEU A 33 6.85 -7.62 2.51
N VAL A 34 6.47 -7.67 3.78
CA VAL A 34 5.51 -6.74 4.41
C VAL A 34 6.03 -5.30 4.40
N ILE A 35 7.31 -5.10 4.71
CA ILE A 35 7.96 -3.78 4.71
C ILE A 35 8.02 -3.23 3.28
N ILE A 36 8.47 -4.04 2.31
CA ILE A 36 8.56 -3.64 0.90
C ILE A 36 7.19 -3.25 0.35
N LEU A 37 6.15 -4.05 0.60
CA LEU A 37 4.78 -3.75 0.17
C LEU A 37 4.21 -2.49 0.82
N SER A 38 4.59 -2.21 2.07
CA SER A 38 4.18 -0.99 2.76
C SER A 38 4.81 0.25 2.12
N VAL A 39 6.11 0.20 1.83
CA VAL A 39 6.82 1.29 1.14
C VAL A 39 6.27 1.48 -0.28
N ALA A 40 6.05 0.39 -1.02
CA ALA A 40 5.46 0.44 -2.36
C ALA A 40 4.07 1.10 -2.36
N GLY A 41 3.25 0.82 -1.35
CA GLY A 41 1.97 1.48 -1.14
C GLY A 41 2.09 3.00 -0.96
N CYS A 42 3.01 3.44 -0.11
CA CYS A 42 3.28 4.88 0.09
C CYS A 42 3.73 5.56 -1.22
N VAL A 43 4.63 4.92 -1.97
CA VAL A 43 5.11 5.46 -3.25
C VAL A 43 3.98 5.54 -4.28
N GLY A 44 3.15 4.50 -4.40
CA GLY A 44 1.99 4.50 -5.29
C GLY A 44 0.97 5.62 -4.98
N VAL A 45 0.77 5.91 -3.70
CA VAL A 45 -0.10 7.02 -3.26
C VAL A 45 0.48 8.39 -3.64
N LEU A 46 1.80 8.57 -3.52
CA LEU A 46 2.46 9.81 -3.93
C LEU A 46 2.37 10.01 -5.45
N ILE A 47 2.62 8.96 -6.23
CA ILE A 47 2.54 8.99 -7.69
C ILE A 47 1.11 9.31 -8.14
N SER A 48 0.10 8.58 -7.63
CA SER A 48 -1.30 8.81 -7.99
C SER A 48 -1.79 10.21 -7.60
N SER A 49 -1.32 10.74 -6.48
CA SER A 49 -1.59 12.13 -6.07
C SER A 49 -0.94 13.15 -7.02
N GLY A 50 0.30 12.89 -7.44
CA GLY A 50 1.01 13.70 -8.45
C GLY A 50 0.28 13.71 -9.79
N ILE A 51 -0.12 12.53 -10.29
CA ILE A 51 -0.87 12.38 -11.54
C ILE A 51 -2.21 13.11 -11.47
N LYS A 52 -3.00 12.92 -10.40
CA LYS A 52 -4.27 13.65 -10.21
C LYS A 52 -4.08 15.16 -10.24
N LYS A 53 -3.00 15.65 -9.65
CA LYS A 53 -2.71 17.09 -9.60
C LYS A 53 -2.25 17.64 -10.94
N ALA A 54 -1.55 16.83 -11.75
CA ALA A 54 -1.16 17.18 -13.10
C ALA A 54 -2.36 17.24 -14.05
N LEU A 55 -3.21 16.21 -14.03
CA LEU A 55 -4.42 16.15 -14.86
C LEU A 55 -5.40 17.30 -14.56
N LYS A 56 -5.61 17.62 -13.28
CA LYS A 56 -6.44 18.78 -12.88
C LYS A 56 -5.91 20.12 -13.38
N LYS A 57 -4.64 20.19 -13.75
CA LYS A 57 -3.98 21.42 -14.19
C LYS A 57 -4.05 21.61 -15.71
N GLU A 58 -4.42 20.57 -16.45
CA GLU A 58 -4.70 20.64 -17.89
C GLU A 58 -6.19 20.94 -18.18
N GLU A 59 -7.06 20.83 -17.17
CA GLU A 59 -8.50 21.16 -17.27
C GLU A 59 -8.82 22.65 -17.01
N ASP A 60 -7.84 23.45 -16.57
CA ASP A 60 -7.95 24.91 -16.35
C ASP A 60 -7.24 25.72 -17.46
#